data_AF-A0A426TAX7-F1
#
_entry.id   AF-A0A426TAX7-F1
#
_cell.length_a   1.000
_cell.length_b   1.000
_cell.length_c   1.000
_cell.angle_alpha   90.00
_cell.angle_beta   90.00
_cell.angle_gamma   90.00
#
_symmetry.space_group_name_H-M   'P 1'
#
loop_
_entity.id
_entity.type
_entity.pdbx_description
1 polymer ?
#
loop_
_entity_poly.entity_id
_entity_poly.type
_entity_poly.pdbx_seq_one_letter_code
_entity_poly.pdbx_strand_id
1 'polypeptide(L)'
;MATKEKWIDLFEKVVGRKPTPAEFVKAKEVDFDLKQIKAIAGLDSEQQVAVENVAENGAETVAEAVQAAQPVQPVAEVVPVAPAQPVQEVEQVLVEQPVFTTYQTKPQSKKKKILFGLGAVALLALGAGYYYMDSVTGMDIAVDEFQTAVDSNDYDQIATLLSSNDDKWSKSEAKDFIQYLNSEGVDIKSELDAIEASGGKNTFNDQRGNKLLGLREKGRKLGLFPEYQVTSYPVEILVNSDLSELSIDDQKIEANKETSLGEHHFANKEFKAKGKTKSGDFETSLQPNLSQAEENRIVMTLSPVQKTLNLHLPVDNGSIKDIKVFSGDKEIAKSLSDSVEVLDNQHLDLKVSFNFEGATFTTESTKVLVDPAVGEIYADLTMSSEESKKLTDAQKAKESKEAQAKEEQETKEKIQTFMNDYIESMRSSITHRTVQFDRYFDTSSEVYRIYVNYIEGGGVARANIDYQTTIDYTVTDVKKDGDNYVVTVHNQFREVYLNGKSSTLTKKQVFNLRQNGDSFLIYGVSET
;
A
#
# COMPACT_ATOMS: atom_id res chain seq x y z
N MET A 1 13.09 6.57 -28.53
CA MET A 1 12.91 6.88 -27.10
C MET A 1 11.76 7.87 -27.01
N ALA A 2 10.73 7.56 -26.22
CA ALA A 2 9.61 8.48 -25.99
C ALA A 2 9.90 9.30 -24.73
N THR A 3 9.34 10.50 -24.62
CA THR A 3 9.45 11.27 -23.38
C THR A 3 8.46 10.71 -22.34
N LYS A 4 8.83 10.76 -21.05
CA LYS A 4 7.98 10.39 -19.91
C LYS A 4 6.55 10.95 -20.03
N GLU A 5 6.43 12.22 -20.38
CA GLU A 5 5.15 12.93 -20.55
C GLU A 5 4.29 12.30 -21.66
N LYS A 6 4.90 11.97 -22.80
CA LYS A 6 4.22 11.33 -23.93
C LYS A 6 3.80 9.89 -23.62
N TRP A 7 4.52 9.20 -22.74
CA TRP A 7 4.12 7.87 -22.26
C TRP A 7 2.93 7.95 -21.30
N ILE A 8 2.90 8.91 -20.38
CA ILE A 8 1.76 9.12 -19.47
C ILE A 8 0.48 9.49 -20.24
N ASP A 9 0.55 10.44 -21.17
CA ASP A 9 -0.58 10.85 -22.02
C ASP A 9 -1.14 9.68 -22.85
N LEU A 10 -0.25 8.86 -23.44
CA LEU A 10 -0.67 7.67 -24.18
C LEU A 10 -1.19 6.55 -23.28
N PHE A 11 -0.68 6.42 -22.05
CA PHE A 11 -1.20 5.47 -21.06
C PHE A 11 -2.62 5.86 -20.63
N GLU A 12 -2.83 7.12 -20.24
CA GLU A 12 -4.16 7.66 -19.89
C GLU A 12 -5.16 7.42 -21.04
N LYS A 13 -4.74 7.64 -22.29
CA LYS A 13 -5.57 7.44 -23.49
C LYS A 13 -5.86 5.96 -23.87
N VAL A 14 -4.96 5.03 -23.55
CA VAL A 14 -5.09 3.60 -23.92
C VAL A 14 -5.74 2.78 -22.81
N VAL A 15 -5.50 3.14 -21.54
CA VAL A 15 -5.94 2.41 -20.34
C VAL A 15 -7.17 3.07 -19.70
N GLY A 16 -7.47 4.33 -20.03
CA GLY A 16 -8.63 5.08 -19.50
C GLY A 16 -8.42 5.62 -18.08
N ARG A 17 -7.22 5.48 -17.51
CA ARG A 17 -6.83 6.00 -16.20
C ARG A 17 -5.35 6.34 -16.15
N LYS A 18 -4.94 7.09 -15.11
CA LYS A 18 -3.52 7.36 -14.84
C LYS A 18 -2.76 6.07 -14.52
N PRO A 19 -1.46 5.99 -14.88
CA PRO A 19 -0.60 4.89 -14.45
C PRO A 19 -0.44 4.91 -12.92
N THR A 20 -0.56 3.75 -12.30
CA THR A 20 -0.23 3.55 -10.88
C THR A 20 1.27 3.69 -10.65
N PRO A 21 1.73 3.90 -9.39
CA PRO A 21 3.16 3.93 -9.08
C PRO A 21 3.91 2.67 -9.55
N ALA A 22 3.31 1.48 -9.40
CA ALA A 22 3.90 0.22 -9.84
C ALA A 22 4.05 0.12 -11.37
N GLU A 23 3.02 0.54 -12.13
CA GLU A 23 3.08 0.60 -13.60
C GLU A 23 4.10 1.64 -14.08
N PHE A 24 4.22 2.76 -13.37
CA PHE A 24 5.19 3.80 -13.66
C PHE A 24 6.65 3.36 -13.39
N VAL A 25 6.88 2.54 -12.35
CA VAL A 25 8.19 1.91 -12.10
C VAL A 25 8.52 0.92 -13.22
N LYS A 26 7.60 0.02 -13.59
CA LYS A 26 7.78 -0.90 -14.74
C LYS A 26 8.06 -0.15 -16.05
N ALA A 27 7.37 0.98 -16.28
CA ALA A 27 7.60 1.83 -17.44
C ALA A 27 9.03 2.43 -17.47
N LYS A 28 9.56 2.81 -16.30
CA LYS A 28 10.93 3.33 -16.15
C LYS A 28 11.98 2.25 -16.45
N GLU A 29 11.74 1.00 -16.07
CA GLU A 29 12.63 -0.13 -16.37
C GLU A 29 12.75 -0.41 -17.88
N VAL A 30 11.70 -0.13 -18.65
CA VAL A 30 11.66 -0.30 -20.11
C VAL A 30 11.81 1.02 -20.89
N ASP A 31 12.43 2.04 -20.29
CA ASP A 31 12.68 3.38 -20.86
C ASP A 31 11.47 4.01 -21.56
N PHE A 32 10.30 3.88 -20.92
CA PHE A 32 9.01 4.39 -21.39
C PHE A 32 8.65 3.93 -22.82
N ASP A 33 8.87 2.64 -23.14
CA ASP A 33 8.40 2.05 -24.39
C ASP A 33 6.86 2.09 -24.49
N LEU A 34 6.37 2.83 -25.48
CA LEU A 34 4.95 3.00 -25.78
C LEU A 34 4.28 1.68 -26.21
N LYS A 35 5.05 0.70 -26.72
CA LYS A 35 4.51 -0.61 -27.11
C LYS A 35 4.11 -1.47 -25.92
N GLN A 36 4.72 -1.24 -24.76
CA GLN A 36 4.51 -2.06 -23.56
C GLN A 36 3.38 -1.54 -22.66
N ILE A 37 2.71 -0.44 -23.02
CA ILE A 37 1.62 0.15 -22.22
C ILE A 37 0.53 -0.87 -21.89
N LYS A 38 0.11 -1.72 -22.84
CA LYS A 38 -0.92 -2.74 -22.62
C LYS A 38 -0.47 -3.86 -21.68
N ALA A 39 0.73 -4.38 -21.90
CA ALA A 39 1.34 -5.41 -21.05
C ALA A 39 1.55 -4.90 -19.60
N ILE A 40 2.05 -3.67 -19.45
CA ILE A 40 2.24 -3.01 -18.15
C ILE A 40 0.90 -2.84 -17.42
N ALA A 41 -0.16 -2.47 -18.15
CA ALA A 41 -1.52 -2.31 -17.63
C ALA A 41 -2.31 -3.63 -17.46
N GLY A 42 -1.72 -4.79 -17.77
CA GLY A 42 -2.39 -6.08 -17.67
C GLY A 42 -3.53 -6.31 -18.67
N LEU A 43 -3.54 -5.59 -19.79
CA LEU A 43 -4.62 -5.61 -20.80
C LEU A 43 -4.43 -6.64 -21.93
N ASP A 44 -3.34 -7.40 -21.92
CA ASP A 44 -3.06 -8.40 -22.96
C ASP A 44 -3.66 -9.77 -22.58
N SER A 45 -4.84 -10.05 -23.12
CA SER A 45 -5.39 -11.41 -23.21
C SER A 45 -4.99 -12.03 -24.55
N GLU A 46 -4.21 -13.10 -24.50
CA GLU A 46 -3.81 -14.00 -25.62
C GLU A 46 -2.87 -13.36 -26.69
N GLN A 47 -1.82 -14.03 -27.20
CA GLN A 47 -1.47 -15.45 -27.22
C GLN A 47 0.04 -15.63 -27.54
N GLN A 48 0.76 -16.50 -26.83
CA GLN A 48 2.00 -17.10 -27.37
C GLN A 48 2.27 -18.50 -26.77
N VAL A 49 1.66 -19.54 -27.35
CA VAL A 49 2.04 -20.94 -27.12
C VAL A 49 2.01 -21.67 -28.47
N ALA A 50 3.02 -22.49 -28.74
CA ALA A 50 3.15 -23.24 -29.98
C ALA A 50 2.52 -24.65 -29.87
N VAL A 51 1.90 -25.10 -30.97
CA VAL A 51 1.82 -26.48 -31.54
C VAL A 51 1.92 -27.63 -30.52
N GLU A 52 0.96 -28.55 -30.34
CA GLU A 52 0.27 -29.35 -31.35
C GLU A 52 -0.92 -30.13 -30.73
N ASN A 53 -2.08 -30.21 -31.39
CA ASN A 53 -2.77 -31.48 -31.75
C ASN A 53 -4.17 -31.23 -32.36
N VAL A 54 -4.54 -32.10 -33.30
CA VAL A 54 -5.79 -32.05 -34.07
C VAL A 54 -6.82 -33.02 -33.48
N ALA A 55 -8.06 -32.57 -33.26
CA ALA A 55 -9.23 -33.43 -33.25
C ALA A 55 -10.48 -32.64 -33.69
N GLU A 56 -11.11 -33.14 -34.76
CA GLU A 56 -12.28 -32.58 -35.46
C GLU A 56 -13.60 -33.13 -34.86
N ASN A 57 -14.75 -32.62 -35.36
CA ASN A 57 -16.18 -32.85 -35.05
C ASN A 57 -16.79 -31.65 -34.28
N GLY A 58 -17.90 -31.03 -34.70
CA GLY A 58 -18.99 -31.42 -35.60
C GLY A 58 -20.30 -31.04 -34.88
N ALA A 59 -20.90 -29.89 -35.18
CA ALA A 59 -21.96 -29.68 -36.17
C ALA A 59 -23.39 -29.88 -35.62
N GLU A 60 -24.19 -28.78 -35.61
CA GLU A 60 -25.68 -28.69 -35.66
C GLU A 60 -26.48 -29.39 -34.52
N THR A 61 -27.70 -29.01 -34.07
CA THR A 61 -28.89 -28.31 -34.62
C THR A 61 -29.57 -27.47 -33.50
N VAL A 62 -30.17 -26.27 -33.69
CA VAL A 62 -31.48 -25.90 -34.30
C VAL A 62 -32.75 -26.49 -33.60
N ALA A 63 -33.82 -25.65 -33.54
CA ALA A 63 -35.19 -25.82 -33.01
C ALA A 63 -35.37 -25.54 -31.49
N GLU A 64 -36.12 -24.53 -31.01
CA GLU A 64 -37.44 -23.96 -31.37
C GLU A 64 -38.65 -24.78 -30.90
N ALA A 65 -39.41 -24.22 -29.96
CA ALA A 65 -40.82 -24.58 -29.70
C ALA A 65 -41.57 -23.37 -29.10
N VAL A 66 -42.41 -22.74 -29.93
CA VAL A 66 -43.33 -21.64 -29.55
C VAL A 66 -44.73 -22.22 -29.29
N GLN A 67 -45.43 -21.74 -28.26
CA GLN A 67 -46.92 -21.72 -28.13
C GLN A 67 -47.33 -21.09 -26.78
N ALA A 68 -48.47 -20.42 -26.61
CA ALA A 68 -49.32 -19.72 -27.57
C ALA A 68 -50.27 -18.74 -26.83
N ALA A 69 -50.82 -17.84 -27.65
CA ALA A 69 -51.75 -16.75 -27.43
C ALA A 69 -53.03 -16.99 -26.60
N GLN A 70 -53.67 -15.85 -26.27
CA GLN A 70 -54.98 -15.64 -25.63
C GLN A 70 -56.16 -16.23 -26.45
N PRO A 71 -57.42 -16.24 -25.94
CA PRO A 71 -58.30 -15.06 -26.18
C PRO A 71 -59.44 -14.75 -25.15
N VAL A 72 -59.69 -13.43 -24.97
CA VAL A 72 -60.99 -12.69 -25.03
C VAL A 72 -62.28 -13.20 -24.34
N GLN A 73 -62.76 -12.44 -23.31
CA GLN A 73 -64.12 -11.86 -22.98
C GLN A 73 -65.45 -12.62 -23.31
N PRO A 74 -66.71 -12.12 -23.08
CA PRO A 74 -67.27 -10.95 -22.32
C PRO A 74 -68.55 -11.25 -21.45
N VAL A 75 -69.26 -10.18 -21.00
CA VAL A 75 -70.72 -10.03 -20.72
C VAL A 75 -71.28 -10.04 -19.27
N ALA A 76 -71.58 -8.80 -18.83
CA ALA A 76 -72.68 -8.22 -18.02
C ALA A 76 -73.84 -9.03 -17.35
N GLU A 77 -74.33 -8.46 -16.23
CA GLU A 77 -75.76 -8.37 -15.85
C GLU A 77 -76.08 -6.95 -15.28
N VAL A 78 -77.35 -6.53 -15.12
CA VAL A 78 -77.81 -5.18 -15.55
C VAL A 78 -78.94 -4.52 -14.69
N VAL A 79 -78.60 -3.46 -13.92
CA VAL A 79 -79.46 -2.35 -13.35
C VAL A 79 -80.57 -2.71 -12.30
N PRO A 80 -81.28 -1.77 -11.58
CA PRO A 80 -82.09 -0.59 -12.03
C PRO A 80 -81.64 0.82 -11.52
N VAL A 81 -81.66 1.91 -12.32
CA VAL A 81 -82.78 2.85 -12.68
C VAL A 81 -83.13 3.81 -11.51
N ALA A 82 -82.79 5.11 -11.52
CA ALA A 82 -83.39 6.28 -12.25
C ALA A 82 -84.81 6.65 -11.75
N PRO A 83 -85.37 7.89 -11.90
CA PRO A 83 -85.25 8.90 -12.98
C PRO A 83 -84.57 10.23 -12.54
N ALA A 84 -84.10 11.17 -13.37
CA ALA A 84 -84.46 11.76 -14.68
C ALA A 84 -85.03 13.19 -14.56
N GLN A 85 -84.86 13.98 -15.62
CA GLN A 85 -84.94 15.45 -15.67
C GLN A 85 -86.39 15.98 -15.85
N PRO A 86 -86.59 17.29 -16.06
CA PRO A 86 -86.53 17.79 -17.45
C PRO A 86 -85.76 19.11 -17.65
N VAL A 87 -85.38 19.32 -18.91
CA VAL A 87 -84.89 20.59 -19.50
C VAL A 87 -86.06 21.33 -20.14
N GLN A 88 -86.11 22.66 -20.00
CA GLN A 88 -86.82 23.66 -20.84
C GLN A 88 -86.54 25.05 -20.22
N GLU A 89 -86.54 26.20 -20.91
CA GLU A 89 -86.29 26.52 -22.33
C GLU A 89 -85.80 27.99 -22.37
N VAL A 90 -85.38 28.47 -23.55
CA VAL A 90 -84.84 29.80 -23.79
C VAL A 90 -85.86 30.91 -23.54
N GLU A 91 -85.49 31.97 -22.80
CA GLU A 91 -86.01 33.31 -23.10
C GLU A 91 -84.91 34.37 -22.99
N GLN A 92 -84.92 35.29 -23.95
CA GLN A 92 -83.91 36.34 -24.10
C GLN A 92 -84.29 37.55 -23.23
N VAL A 93 -83.34 38.10 -22.45
CA VAL A 93 -83.49 39.47 -21.93
C VAL A 93 -82.34 40.33 -22.44
N LEU A 94 -82.75 41.42 -23.06
CA LEU A 94 -81.95 42.36 -23.83
C LEU A 94 -80.88 43.06 -22.96
N VAL A 95 -79.71 43.30 -23.55
CA VAL A 95 -78.73 44.25 -23.00
C VAL A 95 -79.29 45.66 -23.10
N GLU A 96 -79.77 46.23 -21.99
CA GLU A 96 -80.08 47.66 -21.93
C GLU A 96 -78.77 48.48 -21.90
N GLN A 97 -78.46 49.10 -23.03
CA GLN A 97 -77.44 50.15 -23.09
C GLN A 97 -78.00 51.44 -22.48
N PRO A 98 -77.34 52.07 -21.49
CA PRO A 98 -77.59 53.47 -21.20
C PRO A 98 -77.06 54.32 -22.37
N VAL A 99 -77.99 54.80 -23.20
CA VAL A 99 -77.71 55.67 -24.35
C VAL A 99 -77.07 56.99 -23.89
N PHE A 100 -76.11 57.49 -24.68
CA PHE A 100 -75.45 58.78 -24.49
C PHE A 100 -76.46 59.93 -24.31
N THR A 101 -76.31 60.71 -23.25
CA THR A 101 -76.78 62.10 -23.19
C THR A 101 -75.61 63.05 -23.36
N THR A 102 -75.83 64.10 -24.14
CA THR A 102 -74.79 64.95 -24.72
C THR A 102 -74.25 66.00 -23.74
N TYR A 103 -72.99 66.39 -23.95
CA TYR A 103 -72.28 67.38 -23.14
C TYR A 103 -73.03 68.72 -23.00
N GLN A 104 -73.02 69.27 -21.78
CA GLN A 104 -73.03 70.72 -21.55
C GLN A 104 -71.95 71.10 -20.53
N THR A 105 -71.14 72.11 -20.88
CA THR A 105 -69.99 72.57 -20.09
C THR A 105 -70.23 73.95 -19.48
N LYS A 106 -70.02 74.10 -18.17
CA LYS A 106 -69.21 75.16 -17.49
C LYS A 106 -69.55 75.26 -15.98
N PRO A 107 -68.70 75.88 -15.13
CA PRO A 107 -67.27 76.19 -15.29
C PRO A 107 -66.36 75.71 -14.13
N GLN A 108 -65.07 75.53 -14.44
CA GLN A 108 -63.88 75.71 -13.57
C GLN A 108 -63.86 75.22 -12.10
N SER A 109 -62.98 74.25 -11.84
CA SER A 109 -61.96 74.39 -10.78
C SER A 109 -60.66 73.69 -11.18
N LYS A 110 -59.60 74.46 -11.45
CA LYS A 110 -58.31 73.98 -12.04
C LYS A 110 -57.38 73.23 -11.05
N LYS A 111 -57.91 72.56 -10.01
CA LYS A 111 -57.07 71.88 -8.99
C LYS A 111 -57.29 70.36 -8.81
N LYS A 112 -58.18 69.70 -9.57
CA LYS A 112 -58.43 68.24 -9.43
C LYS A 112 -58.09 67.37 -10.65
N LYS A 113 -57.80 67.91 -11.83
CA LYS A 113 -57.41 67.10 -13.02
C LYS A 113 -55.96 66.58 -12.96
N ILE A 114 -55.07 67.29 -12.28
CA ILE A 114 -53.66 66.86 -12.10
C ILE A 114 -53.58 65.63 -11.18
N LEU A 115 -54.49 65.50 -10.20
CA LEU A 115 -54.47 64.39 -9.23
C LEU A 115 -54.85 63.03 -9.85
N PHE A 116 -55.84 63.00 -10.76
CA PHE A 116 -56.21 61.77 -11.47
C PHE A 116 -55.20 61.38 -12.56
N GLY A 117 -54.60 62.37 -13.25
CA GLY A 117 -53.50 62.12 -14.20
C GLY A 117 -52.25 61.59 -13.51
N LEU A 118 -51.84 62.21 -12.40
CA LEU A 118 -50.73 61.70 -11.57
C LEU A 118 -51.05 60.33 -10.96
N GLY A 119 -52.30 60.07 -10.53
CA GLY A 119 -52.70 58.77 -10.01
C GLY A 119 -52.54 57.64 -11.03
N ALA A 120 -52.99 57.83 -12.26
CA ALA A 120 -52.83 56.84 -13.32
C ALA A 120 -51.35 56.62 -13.71
N VAL A 121 -50.57 57.69 -13.82
CA VAL A 121 -49.11 57.60 -14.10
C VAL A 121 -48.36 56.95 -12.94
N ALA A 122 -48.73 57.24 -11.69
CA ALA A 122 -48.14 56.61 -10.51
C ALA A 122 -48.48 55.11 -10.43
N LEU A 123 -49.72 54.71 -10.77
CA LEU A 123 -50.09 53.29 -10.84
C LEU A 123 -49.34 52.55 -11.95
N LEU A 124 -49.12 53.17 -13.12
CA LEU A 124 -48.28 52.59 -14.17
C LEU A 124 -46.81 52.50 -13.75
N ALA A 125 -46.28 53.51 -13.07
CA ALA A 125 -44.92 53.50 -12.53
C ALA A 125 -44.75 52.45 -11.41
N LEU A 126 -45.76 52.27 -10.55
CA LEU A 126 -45.80 51.21 -9.54
C LEU A 126 -45.91 49.82 -10.18
N GLY A 127 -46.70 49.65 -11.24
CA GLY A 127 -46.79 48.39 -11.98
C GLY A 127 -45.49 48.03 -12.71
N ALA A 128 -44.85 49.01 -13.35
CA ALA A 128 -43.53 48.83 -13.97
C ALA A 128 -42.44 48.56 -12.92
N GLY A 129 -42.46 49.27 -11.80
CA GLY A 129 -41.56 49.03 -10.67
C GLY A 129 -41.79 47.67 -10.01
N TYR A 130 -43.05 47.21 -9.94
CA TYR A 130 -43.40 45.87 -9.47
C TYR A 130 -42.83 44.80 -10.39
N TYR A 131 -43.08 44.89 -11.70
CA TYR A 131 -42.56 43.92 -12.68
C TYR A 131 -41.03 43.90 -12.72
N TYR A 132 -40.37 45.06 -12.62
CA TYR A 132 -38.92 45.14 -12.52
C TYR A 132 -38.38 44.47 -11.24
N MET A 133 -39.02 44.71 -10.10
CA MET A 133 -38.61 44.11 -8.82
C MET A 133 -38.85 42.60 -8.79
N ASP A 134 -39.96 42.13 -9.35
CA ASP A 134 -40.29 40.71 -9.54
C ASP A 134 -39.19 40.02 -10.37
N SER A 135 -38.77 40.64 -11.48
CA SER A 135 -37.69 40.16 -12.37
C SER A 135 -36.27 40.20 -11.79
N VAL A 136 -36.09 40.55 -10.50
CA VAL A 136 -34.76 40.57 -9.84
C VAL A 136 -34.77 39.96 -8.43
N THR A 137 -35.81 39.22 -8.05
CA THR A 137 -35.88 38.54 -6.73
C THR A 137 -36.40 37.11 -6.76
N GLY A 138 -36.93 36.64 -7.88
CA GLY A 138 -37.56 35.32 -8.00
C GLY A 138 -36.64 34.10 -7.77
N MET A 139 -37.23 32.91 -7.84
CA MET A 139 -36.49 31.65 -7.72
C MET A 139 -35.57 31.42 -8.92
N ASP A 140 -36.07 31.72 -10.12
CA ASP A 140 -35.32 31.81 -11.38
C ASP A 140 -34.03 32.61 -11.23
N ILE A 141 -34.11 33.81 -10.62
CA ILE A 141 -32.95 34.68 -10.40
C ILE A 141 -31.94 34.03 -9.44
N ALA A 142 -32.41 33.33 -8.40
CA ALA A 142 -31.52 32.63 -7.48
C ALA A 142 -30.85 31.38 -8.11
N VAL A 143 -31.54 30.71 -9.04
CA VAL A 143 -30.99 29.59 -9.81
C VAL A 143 -29.98 30.09 -10.84
N ASP A 144 -30.32 31.11 -11.64
CA ASP A 144 -29.42 31.68 -12.66
C ASP A 144 -28.15 32.31 -12.03
N GLU A 145 -28.26 33.00 -10.89
CA GLU A 145 -27.10 33.57 -10.19
C GLU A 145 -26.17 32.47 -9.66
N PHE A 146 -26.74 31.39 -9.11
CA PHE A 146 -25.98 30.23 -8.63
C PHE A 146 -25.33 29.47 -9.79
N GLN A 147 -26.08 29.18 -10.86
CA GLN A 147 -25.56 28.48 -12.03
C GLN A 147 -24.46 29.30 -12.73
N THR A 148 -24.61 30.62 -12.83
CA THR A 148 -23.57 31.51 -13.37
C THR A 148 -22.27 31.41 -12.55
N ALA A 149 -22.38 31.33 -11.22
CA ALA A 149 -21.23 31.14 -10.34
C ALA A 149 -20.59 29.73 -10.50
N VAL A 150 -21.41 28.68 -10.68
CA VAL A 150 -20.96 27.31 -10.98
C VAL A 150 -20.22 27.25 -12.32
N ASP A 151 -20.82 27.74 -13.40
CA ASP A 151 -20.25 27.74 -14.76
C ASP A 151 -18.93 28.52 -14.85
N SER A 152 -18.83 29.63 -14.10
CA SER A 152 -17.60 30.43 -14.01
C SER A 152 -16.56 29.89 -13.00
N ASN A 153 -16.90 28.84 -12.24
CA ASN A 153 -16.10 28.30 -11.13
C ASN A 153 -15.78 29.34 -10.04
N ASP A 154 -16.67 30.32 -9.83
CA ASP A 154 -16.53 31.34 -8.79
C ASP A 154 -16.98 30.78 -7.43
N TYR A 155 -16.13 29.96 -6.82
CA TYR A 155 -16.42 29.35 -5.53
C TYR A 155 -16.56 30.35 -4.36
N ASP A 156 -16.08 31.59 -4.51
CA ASP A 156 -16.31 32.65 -3.51
C ASP A 156 -17.75 33.16 -3.61
N GLN A 157 -18.27 33.34 -4.82
CA GLN A 157 -19.67 33.67 -5.04
C GLN A 157 -20.60 32.50 -4.67
N ILE A 158 -20.27 31.26 -5.02
CA ILE A 158 -21.05 30.07 -4.62
C ILE A 158 -21.14 29.97 -3.09
N ALA A 159 -20.03 30.14 -2.38
CA ALA A 159 -20.01 30.18 -0.91
C ALA A 159 -20.89 31.32 -0.36
N THR A 160 -20.86 32.49 -1.00
CA THR A 160 -21.70 33.63 -0.62
C THR A 160 -23.19 33.35 -0.85
N LEU A 161 -23.55 32.63 -1.91
CA LEU A 161 -24.94 32.30 -2.27
C LEU A 161 -25.55 31.17 -1.42
N LEU A 162 -24.74 30.20 -0.98
CA LEU A 162 -25.16 29.16 -0.04
C LEU A 162 -25.27 29.71 1.40
N SER A 163 -24.38 30.64 1.77
CA SER A 163 -24.35 31.25 3.10
C SER A 163 -25.66 31.94 3.50
N SER A 164 -25.98 31.86 4.78
CA SER A 164 -27.06 32.58 5.44
C SER A 164 -26.53 33.52 6.53
N ASN A 165 -27.38 33.97 7.47
CA ASN A 165 -26.91 34.73 8.63
C ASN A 165 -26.23 33.82 9.66
N ASP A 166 -26.86 32.69 9.96
CA ASP A 166 -26.47 31.77 11.05
C ASP A 166 -25.61 30.61 10.55
N ASP A 167 -25.53 30.43 9.23
CA ASP A 167 -24.73 29.40 8.55
C ASP A 167 -23.82 30.03 7.49
N LYS A 168 -22.54 29.65 7.45
CA LYS A 168 -21.50 30.34 6.67
C LYS A 168 -20.60 29.36 5.94
N TRP A 169 -20.72 29.36 4.62
CA TRP A 169 -19.89 28.56 3.72
C TRP A 169 -18.58 29.28 3.41
N SER A 170 -17.48 28.53 3.40
CA SER A 170 -16.20 28.96 2.84
C SER A 170 -16.06 28.58 1.37
N LYS A 171 -15.10 29.24 0.69
CA LYS A 171 -14.69 28.91 -0.67
C LYS A 171 -14.31 27.42 -0.84
N SER A 172 -13.68 26.81 0.16
CA SER A 172 -13.29 25.39 0.07
C SER A 172 -14.53 24.51 0.09
N GLU A 173 -15.42 24.72 1.07
CA GLU A 173 -16.63 23.90 1.21
C GLU A 173 -17.54 23.99 -0.01
N ALA A 174 -17.71 25.19 -0.56
CA ALA A 174 -18.44 25.41 -1.80
C ALA A 174 -17.79 24.67 -2.98
N LYS A 175 -16.46 24.68 -3.08
CA LYS A 175 -15.74 23.93 -4.12
C LYS A 175 -15.89 22.42 -3.93
N ASP A 176 -15.69 21.91 -2.72
CA ASP A 176 -15.77 20.47 -2.41
C ASP A 176 -17.18 19.93 -2.71
N PHE A 177 -18.23 20.68 -2.35
CA PHE A 177 -19.62 20.34 -2.64
C PHE A 177 -19.92 20.29 -4.15
N ILE A 178 -19.50 21.30 -4.92
CA ILE A 178 -19.68 21.32 -6.38
C ILE A 178 -18.85 20.22 -7.06
N GLN A 179 -17.65 19.90 -6.54
CA GLN A 179 -16.85 18.78 -7.04
C GLN A 179 -17.53 17.43 -6.78
N TYR A 180 -18.15 17.23 -5.61
CA TYR A 180 -18.95 16.06 -5.32
C TYR A 180 -20.12 15.91 -6.30
N LEU A 181 -20.95 16.93 -6.45
CA LEU A 181 -22.10 16.92 -7.38
C LEU A 181 -21.68 16.58 -8.82
N ASN A 182 -20.60 17.20 -9.31
CA ASN A 182 -20.05 16.91 -10.63
C ASN A 182 -19.51 15.48 -10.75
N SER A 183 -18.89 14.93 -9.69
CA SER A 183 -18.36 13.55 -9.68
C SER A 183 -19.45 12.48 -9.71
N GLU A 184 -20.61 12.78 -9.12
CA GLU A 184 -21.81 11.94 -9.14
C GLU A 184 -22.66 12.17 -10.41
N GLY A 185 -22.20 13.03 -11.33
CA GLY A 185 -22.84 13.28 -12.63
C GLY A 185 -24.10 14.15 -12.58
N VAL A 186 -24.28 14.96 -11.53
CA VAL A 186 -25.46 15.79 -11.33
C VAL A 186 -25.46 16.98 -12.29
N ASP A 187 -26.51 17.11 -13.11
CA ASP A 187 -26.80 18.35 -13.84
C ASP A 187 -27.47 19.35 -12.89
N ILE A 188 -26.62 20.13 -12.19
CA ILE A 188 -27.02 21.09 -11.16
C ILE A 188 -28.12 22.03 -11.68
N LYS A 189 -28.05 22.45 -12.95
CA LYS A 189 -29.05 23.34 -13.53
C LYS A 189 -30.39 22.63 -13.67
N SER A 190 -30.42 21.47 -14.35
CA SER A 190 -31.66 20.73 -14.60
C SER A 190 -32.40 20.36 -13.30
N GLU A 191 -31.65 20.04 -12.23
CA GLU A 191 -32.24 19.75 -10.92
C GLU A 191 -32.78 20.99 -10.20
N LEU A 192 -32.08 22.14 -10.30
CA LEU A 192 -32.57 23.41 -9.75
C LEU A 192 -33.79 23.95 -10.51
N ASP A 193 -33.81 23.85 -11.85
CA ASP A 193 -34.97 24.19 -12.69
C ASP A 193 -36.19 23.32 -12.31
N ALA A 194 -35.99 22.03 -12.00
CA ALA A 194 -37.04 21.13 -11.53
C ALA A 194 -37.57 21.49 -10.12
N ILE A 195 -36.69 21.96 -9.23
CA ILE A 195 -37.08 22.48 -7.91
C ILE A 195 -37.86 23.79 -8.06
N GLU A 196 -37.44 24.71 -8.93
CA GLU A 196 -38.15 25.94 -9.26
C GLU A 196 -39.56 25.64 -9.76
N ALA A 197 -39.70 24.73 -10.73
CA ALA A 197 -40.98 24.32 -11.31
C ALA A 197 -41.96 23.70 -10.27
N SER A 198 -41.45 23.16 -9.16
CA SER A 198 -42.26 22.69 -8.03
C SER A 198 -42.78 23.82 -7.11
N GLY A 199 -42.33 25.05 -7.35
CA GLY A 199 -42.50 26.21 -6.46
C GLY A 199 -41.57 26.18 -5.25
N GLY A 200 -40.35 25.64 -5.40
CA GLY A 200 -39.37 25.51 -4.32
C GLY A 200 -39.73 24.51 -3.22
N LYS A 201 -40.62 23.55 -3.50
CA LYS A 201 -41.13 22.57 -2.52
C LYS A 201 -40.36 21.26 -2.52
N ASN A 202 -39.87 20.86 -3.69
CA ASN A 202 -39.06 19.67 -3.86
C ASN A 202 -37.61 19.96 -3.49
N THR A 203 -36.83 18.89 -3.32
CA THR A 203 -35.38 18.95 -3.16
C THR A 203 -34.74 17.88 -4.04
N PHE A 204 -33.54 18.13 -4.51
CA PHE A 204 -32.75 17.13 -5.20
C PHE A 204 -32.16 16.18 -4.17
N ASN A 205 -32.40 14.89 -4.38
CA ASN A 205 -31.80 13.81 -3.61
C ASN A 205 -31.03 12.89 -4.58
N ASP A 206 -29.83 12.45 -4.20
CA ASP A 206 -29.09 11.47 -5.00
C ASP A 206 -29.66 10.04 -4.88
N GLN A 207 -29.04 9.09 -5.59
CA GLN A 207 -29.44 7.68 -5.60
C GLN A 207 -29.27 6.97 -4.24
N ARG A 208 -28.48 7.54 -3.32
CA ARG A 208 -28.26 7.07 -1.93
C ARG A 208 -29.16 7.82 -0.93
N GLY A 209 -30.16 8.56 -1.43
CA GLY A 209 -31.09 9.31 -0.60
C GLY A 209 -30.50 10.56 0.07
N ASN A 210 -29.26 10.95 -0.25
CA ASN A 210 -28.68 12.19 0.24
C ASN A 210 -29.45 13.36 -0.37
N LYS A 211 -30.10 14.13 0.49
CA LYS A 211 -30.73 15.41 0.17
C LYS A 211 -29.62 16.46 0.00
N LEU A 212 -29.51 17.04 -1.19
CA LEU A 212 -28.33 17.84 -1.56
C LEU A 212 -28.68 19.28 -1.97
N LEU A 213 -29.68 19.50 -2.83
CA LEU A 213 -30.05 20.85 -3.28
C LEU A 213 -31.51 21.17 -2.98
N GLY A 214 -31.79 22.45 -2.74
CA GLY A 214 -33.11 23.00 -2.51
C GLY A 214 -33.14 24.51 -2.75
N LEU A 215 -34.34 25.10 -2.67
CA LEU A 215 -34.54 26.54 -2.67
C LEU A 215 -35.26 26.96 -1.39
N ARG A 216 -34.94 28.15 -0.84
CA ARG A 216 -35.71 28.76 0.25
C ARG A 216 -35.86 30.28 0.07
N GLU A 217 -36.94 30.83 0.60
CA GLU A 217 -37.10 32.28 0.78
C GLU A 217 -36.12 32.75 1.88
N LYS A 218 -35.12 33.57 1.52
CA LYS A 218 -34.14 34.15 2.47
C LYS A 218 -34.61 35.47 3.09
N GLY A 219 -35.60 36.12 2.50
CA GLY A 219 -36.12 37.41 2.95
C GLY A 219 -37.12 38.01 1.97
N ARG A 220 -37.48 39.29 2.19
CA ARG A 220 -38.36 40.04 1.30
C ARG A 220 -37.83 41.44 1.00
N LYS A 221 -37.51 41.70 -0.25
CA LYS A 221 -37.15 43.04 -0.72
C LYS A 221 -38.34 43.97 -0.61
N LEU A 222 -38.13 45.11 0.04
CA LEU A 222 -39.19 46.10 0.36
C LEU A 222 -40.40 45.51 1.10
N GLY A 223 -40.28 44.32 1.72
CA GLY A 223 -41.36 43.61 2.39
C GLY A 223 -42.41 42.96 1.47
N LEU A 224 -42.26 43.06 0.14
CA LEU A 224 -43.27 42.60 -0.83
C LEU A 224 -42.76 41.50 -1.77
N PHE A 225 -41.50 41.59 -2.20
CA PHE A 225 -40.92 40.70 -3.19
C PHE A 225 -40.10 39.63 -2.47
N PRO A 226 -40.49 38.33 -2.51
CA PRO A 226 -39.70 37.28 -1.89
C PRO A 226 -38.33 37.20 -2.59
N GLU A 227 -37.27 37.09 -1.81
CA GLU A 227 -35.91 36.86 -2.28
C GLU A 227 -35.53 35.42 -1.94
N TYR A 228 -35.05 34.67 -2.92
CA TYR A 228 -34.68 33.25 -2.76
C TYR A 228 -33.16 33.04 -2.65
N GLN A 229 -32.77 31.84 -2.23
CA GLN A 229 -31.42 31.31 -2.37
C GLN A 229 -31.45 29.80 -2.62
N VAL A 230 -30.40 29.29 -3.25
CA VAL A 230 -30.05 27.87 -3.22
C VAL A 230 -29.63 27.47 -1.80
N THR A 231 -29.96 26.25 -1.41
CA THR A 231 -29.62 25.65 -0.12
C THR A 231 -28.99 24.28 -0.31
N SER A 232 -27.88 24.04 0.38
CA SER A 232 -27.40 22.68 0.67
C SER A 232 -28.00 22.21 1.99
N TYR A 233 -28.04 20.89 2.19
CA TYR A 233 -28.35 20.27 3.48
C TYR A 233 -27.05 19.70 4.09
N PRO A 234 -26.94 19.64 5.43
CA PRO A 234 -25.76 19.11 6.08
C PRO A 234 -25.65 17.59 5.93
N VAL A 235 -24.48 17.05 6.26
CA VAL A 235 -24.21 15.63 6.46
C VAL A 235 -23.87 15.40 7.93
N GLU A 236 -24.52 14.43 8.57
CA GLU A 236 -24.15 13.97 9.91
C GLU A 236 -22.95 13.02 9.81
N ILE A 237 -21.87 13.33 10.51
CA ILE A 237 -20.68 12.47 10.58
C ILE A 237 -20.79 11.63 11.85
N LEU A 238 -20.86 10.30 11.69
CA LEU A 238 -20.93 9.35 12.78
C LEU A 238 -19.65 8.52 12.84
N VAL A 239 -19.26 8.08 14.03
CA VAL A 239 -18.09 7.23 14.25
C VAL A 239 -18.49 6.01 15.05
N ASN A 240 -18.08 4.85 14.53
CA ASN A 240 -18.09 3.59 15.26
C ASN A 240 -16.64 3.08 15.41
N SER A 241 -16.26 2.62 16.59
CA SER A 241 -14.92 2.14 16.89
C SER A 241 -14.95 1.15 18.04
N ASP A 242 -14.16 0.09 17.98
CA ASP A 242 -13.92 -0.85 19.08
C ASP A 242 -12.72 -0.46 19.97
N LEU A 243 -12.03 0.64 19.65
CA LEU A 243 -10.92 1.17 20.44
C LEU A 243 -11.38 1.66 21.83
N SER A 244 -10.69 1.21 22.88
CA SER A 244 -10.97 1.62 24.27
C SER A 244 -10.56 3.06 24.60
N GLU A 245 -9.59 3.60 23.85
CA GLU A 245 -9.04 4.95 23.99
C GLU A 245 -9.02 5.60 22.60
N LEU A 246 -10.07 6.37 22.30
CA LEU A 246 -10.20 7.18 21.09
C LEU A 246 -10.87 8.51 21.43
N SER A 247 -10.36 9.59 20.85
CA SER A 247 -10.98 10.91 20.81
C SER A 247 -10.81 11.53 19.43
N ILE A 248 -11.81 12.28 18.97
CA ILE A 248 -11.81 12.95 17.68
C ILE A 248 -12.20 14.41 17.90
N ASP A 249 -11.36 15.36 17.47
CA ASP A 249 -11.49 16.79 17.79
C ASP A 249 -11.76 17.05 19.30
N ASP A 250 -10.98 16.36 20.13
CA ASP A 250 -11.06 16.33 21.59
C ASP A 250 -12.39 15.76 22.19
N GLN A 251 -13.36 15.36 21.36
CA GLN A 251 -14.54 14.60 21.78
C GLN A 251 -14.16 13.12 21.99
N LYS A 252 -14.39 12.59 23.20
CA LYS A 252 -14.18 11.16 23.49
C LYS A 252 -15.20 10.29 22.77
N ILE A 253 -14.73 9.21 22.15
CA ILE A 253 -15.57 8.18 21.51
C ILE A 253 -15.71 6.99 22.47
N GLU A 254 -16.92 6.42 22.57
CA GLU A 254 -17.18 5.22 23.38
C GLU A 254 -17.05 3.95 22.54
N ALA A 255 -16.28 2.97 23.04
CA ALA A 255 -16.03 1.73 22.33
C ALA A 255 -17.34 0.93 22.06
N ASN A 256 -17.47 0.43 20.83
CA ASN A 256 -18.61 -0.35 20.31
C ASN A 256 -19.95 0.40 20.36
N LYS A 257 -19.91 1.73 20.26
CA LYS A 257 -21.09 2.60 20.25
C LYS A 257 -20.93 3.71 19.22
N GLU A 258 -21.91 3.79 18.33
CA GLU A 258 -22.01 4.88 17.36
C GLU A 258 -22.11 6.24 18.09
N THR A 259 -21.23 7.15 17.70
CA THR A 259 -21.09 8.48 18.30
C THR A 259 -21.11 9.53 17.20
N SER A 260 -22.07 10.46 17.26
CA SER A 260 -22.15 11.58 16.33
C SER A 260 -21.05 12.62 16.61
N LEU A 261 -20.38 13.09 15.56
CA LEU A 261 -19.52 14.27 15.56
C LEU A 261 -20.28 15.53 15.12
N GLY A 262 -21.61 15.45 15.00
CA GLY A 262 -22.50 16.52 14.59
C GLY A 262 -22.74 16.62 13.08
N GLU A 263 -23.56 17.60 12.72
CA GLU A 263 -23.88 17.99 11.36
C GLU A 263 -22.83 18.98 10.82
N HIS A 264 -22.35 18.76 9.60
CA HIS A 264 -21.39 19.61 8.90
C HIS A 264 -21.88 19.89 7.47
N HIS A 265 -21.31 20.87 6.78
CA HIS A 265 -21.56 21.04 5.35
C HIS A 265 -21.25 19.78 4.56
N PHE A 266 -21.94 19.57 3.43
CA PHE A 266 -21.67 18.47 2.51
C PHE A 266 -20.37 18.75 1.72
N ALA A 267 -19.26 18.72 2.43
CA ALA A 267 -17.94 19.18 2.00
C ALA A 267 -16.84 18.41 2.74
N ASN A 268 -15.62 18.45 2.20
CA ASN A 268 -14.48 17.78 2.81
C ASN A 268 -14.10 18.44 4.13
N LYS A 269 -14.07 17.66 5.20
CA LYS A 269 -13.63 18.11 6.52
C LYS A 269 -12.63 17.13 7.12
N GLU A 270 -11.52 17.67 7.60
CA GLU A 270 -10.55 16.94 8.41
C GLU A 270 -10.95 16.95 9.89
N PHE A 271 -10.81 15.81 10.55
CA PHE A 271 -11.04 15.60 11.97
C PHE A 271 -9.78 14.99 12.61
N LYS A 272 -9.30 15.54 13.73
CA LYS A 272 -8.09 15.05 14.40
C LYS A 272 -8.40 13.91 15.34
N ALA A 273 -8.03 12.69 14.95
CA ALA A 273 -8.15 11.51 15.79
C ALA A 273 -6.89 11.29 16.62
N LYS A 274 -7.08 11.04 17.93
CA LYS A 274 -6.05 10.62 18.87
C LYS A 274 -6.53 9.37 19.60
N GLY A 275 -5.66 8.40 19.80
CA GLY A 275 -6.04 7.17 20.48
C GLY A 275 -4.88 6.23 20.75
N LYS A 276 -5.21 4.98 21.09
CA LYS A 276 -4.24 3.96 21.46
C LYS A 276 -4.54 2.61 20.81
N THR A 277 -3.53 2.05 20.15
CA THR A 277 -3.52 0.69 19.58
C THR A 277 -2.55 -0.20 20.36
N LYS A 278 -2.52 -1.51 20.05
CA LYS A 278 -1.42 -2.38 20.50
C LYS A 278 -0.06 -1.88 19.99
N SER A 279 0.00 -1.28 18.80
CA SER A 279 1.24 -0.68 18.28
C SER A 279 1.65 0.65 18.91
N GLY A 280 0.82 1.24 19.78
CA GLY A 280 1.14 2.46 20.52
C GLY A 280 0.07 3.54 20.42
N ASP A 281 0.40 4.69 20.98
CA ASP A 281 -0.44 5.89 20.92
C ASP A 281 -0.34 6.48 19.50
N PHE A 282 -1.43 7.07 18.99
CA PHE A 282 -1.46 7.67 17.66
C PHE A 282 -2.15 9.02 17.64
N GLU A 283 -1.77 9.84 16.67
CA GLU A 283 -2.45 11.05 16.24
C GLU A 283 -2.49 11.05 14.71
N THR A 284 -3.67 11.26 14.11
CA THR A 284 -3.87 11.29 12.66
C THR A 284 -5.01 12.22 12.26
N SER A 285 -5.05 12.61 10.98
CA SER A 285 -6.17 13.35 10.40
C SER A 285 -7.07 12.38 9.64
N LEU A 286 -8.35 12.38 9.97
CA LEU A 286 -9.40 11.60 9.31
C LEU A 286 -10.20 12.52 8.39
N GLN A 287 -10.42 12.08 7.15
CA GLN A 287 -11.30 12.76 6.21
C GLN A 287 -12.42 11.79 5.80
N PRO A 288 -13.69 12.05 6.18
CA PRO A 288 -14.81 11.23 5.73
C PRO A 288 -14.96 11.31 4.21
N ASN A 289 -15.23 10.17 3.56
CA ASN A 289 -15.43 10.12 2.12
C ASN A 289 -16.88 10.49 1.78
N LEU A 290 -17.10 11.63 1.12
CA LEU A 290 -18.44 12.11 0.74
C LEU A 290 -19.22 11.13 -0.16
N SER A 291 -18.54 10.35 -1.01
CA SER A 291 -19.20 9.33 -1.85
C SER A 291 -19.67 8.10 -1.08
N GLN A 292 -19.37 8.00 0.22
CA GLN A 292 -19.93 7.02 1.15
C GLN A 292 -21.14 7.55 1.94
N ALA A 293 -21.61 8.77 1.66
CA ALA A 293 -22.81 9.30 2.31
C ALA A 293 -24.06 8.54 1.85
N GLU A 294 -24.94 8.22 2.80
CA GLU A 294 -26.27 7.64 2.57
C GLU A 294 -27.27 8.31 3.52
N GLU A 295 -28.44 8.73 3.03
CA GLU A 295 -29.44 9.48 3.82
C GLU A 295 -28.87 10.69 4.61
N ASN A 296 -27.92 11.44 4.05
CA ASN A 296 -27.17 12.52 4.70
C ASN A 296 -26.34 12.06 5.93
N ARG A 297 -25.88 10.81 5.96
CA ARG A 297 -25.04 10.25 7.02
C ARG A 297 -23.76 9.66 6.44
N ILE A 298 -22.62 9.87 7.10
CA ILE A 298 -21.38 9.13 6.84
C ILE A 298 -20.95 8.43 8.13
N VAL A 299 -20.88 7.10 8.11
CA VAL A 299 -20.43 6.30 9.26
C VAL A 299 -18.97 5.89 9.07
N MET A 300 -18.06 6.60 9.74
CA MET A 300 -16.64 6.20 9.78
C MET A 300 -16.46 5.03 10.76
N THR A 301 -15.93 3.92 10.27
CA THR A 301 -15.55 2.77 11.10
C THR A 301 -14.04 2.81 11.36
N LEU A 302 -13.65 2.91 12.64
CA LEU A 302 -12.26 3.01 13.07
C LEU A 302 -11.89 1.82 13.95
N SER A 303 -11.43 0.75 13.34
CA SER A 303 -11.08 -0.49 14.05
C SER A 303 -9.63 -0.91 13.79
N PRO A 304 -8.93 -1.53 14.76
CA PRO A 304 -7.60 -2.06 14.53
C PRO A 304 -7.61 -3.15 13.46
N VAL A 305 -6.70 -3.02 12.50
CA VAL A 305 -6.44 -3.97 11.43
C VAL A 305 -5.08 -4.64 11.65
N GLN A 306 -4.97 -5.90 11.23
CA GLN A 306 -3.69 -6.60 11.17
C GLN A 306 -3.01 -6.27 9.83
N LYS A 307 -1.78 -5.76 9.89
CA LYS A 307 -0.94 -5.49 8.72
C LYS A 307 0.41 -6.18 8.93
N THR A 308 0.99 -6.72 7.88
CA THR A 308 2.31 -7.37 7.95
C THR A 308 3.41 -6.33 7.77
N LEU A 309 4.42 -6.33 8.64
CA LEU A 309 5.60 -5.50 8.44
C LEU A 309 6.41 -5.97 7.22
N ASN A 310 7.04 -5.03 6.50
CA ASN A 310 7.97 -5.35 5.42
C ASN A 310 9.16 -4.39 5.48
N LEU A 311 10.01 -4.59 6.50
CA LEU A 311 11.08 -3.67 6.87
C LEU A 311 12.42 -4.13 6.31
N HIS A 312 13.06 -3.25 5.54
CA HIS A 312 14.38 -3.50 4.96
C HIS A 312 15.45 -2.80 5.79
N LEU A 313 16.42 -3.57 6.29
CA LEU A 313 17.62 -3.03 6.92
C LEU A 313 18.68 -2.70 5.85
N PRO A 314 19.58 -1.73 6.10
CA PRO A 314 20.64 -1.35 5.15
C PRO A 314 21.82 -2.34 5.15
N VAL A 315 21.59 -3.60 5.53
CA VAL A 315 22.58 -4.68 5.65
C VAL A 315 21.95 -6.04 5.37
N ASP A 316 22.75 -7.01 4.94
CA ASP A 316 22.28 -8.36 4.66
C ASP A 316 21.80 -9.08 5.93
N ASN A 317 20.54 -9.53 5.90
CA ASN A 317 19.82 -10.12 7.03
C ASN A 317 20.35 -11.52 7.47
N GLY A 318 21.29 -12.12 6.76
CA GLY A 318 21.70 -13.53 6.93
C GLY A 318 22.42 -13.89 8.24
N SER A 319 22.64 -12.94 9.15
CA SER A 319 23.37 -13.16 10.43
C SER A 319 22.89 -12.32 11.61
N ILE A 320 21.82 -11.52 11.45
CA ILE A 320 21.27 -10.71 12.55
C ILE A 320 20.42 -11.57 13.49
N LYS A 321 20.36 -11.18 14.76
CA LYS A 321 19.61 -11.86 15.84
C LYS A 321 18.88 -10.84 16.70
N ASP A 322 18.02 -11.31 17.61
CA ASP A 322 17.36 -10.51 18.64
C ASP A 322 16.69 -9.23 18.11
N ILE A 323 16.05 -9.35 16.93
CA ILE A 323 15.36 -8.25 16.26
C ILE A 323 14.21 -7.76 17.14
N LYS A 324 14.12 -6.44 17.28
CA LYS A 324 13.06 -5.73 17.98
C LYS A 324 12.64 -4.53 17.14
N VAL A 325 11.38 -4.51 16.74
CA VAL A 325 10.76 -3.38 16.04
C VAL A 325 10.00 -2.55 17.06
N PHE A 326 10.21 -1.24 17.03
CA PHE A 326 9.56 -0.26 17.87
C PHE A 326 8.72 0.70 17.03
N SER A 327 7.60 1.16 17.60
CA SER A 327 6.91 2.38 17.17
C SER A 327 7.01 3.38 18.32
N GLY A 328 7.76 4.47 18.11
CA GLY A 328 8.22 5.32 19.20
C GLY A 328 9.02 4.52 20.24
N ASP A 329 8.61 4.59 21.51
CA ASP A 329 9.25 3.85 22.62
C ASP A 329 8.71 2.41 22.83
N LYS A 330 7.70 1.98 22.07
CA LYS A 330 7.00 0.69 22.31
C LYS A 330 7.49 -0.40 21.37
N GLU A 331 7.95 -1.53 21.92
CA GLU A 331 8.23 -2.76 21.14
C GLU A 331 6.90 -3.31 20.58
N ILE A 332 6.78 -3.38 19.25
CA ILE A 332 5.57 -3.82 18.53
C ILE A 332 5.74 -5.19 17.86
N ALA A 333 6.97 -5.58 17.53
CA ALA A 333 7.29 -6.82 16.83
C ALA A 333 8.72 -7.30 17.12
N LYS A 334 9.00 -8.57 16.81
CA LYS A 334 10.28 -9.27 17.02
C LYS A 334 10.90 -9.80 15.73
N SER A 335 10.31 -9.46 14.59
CA SER A 335 10.78 -9.74 13.24
C SER A 335 10.54 -8.54 12.34
N LEU A 336 11.30 -8.44 11.25
CA LEU A 336 11.10 -7.46 10.18
C LEU A 336 9.80 -7.70 9.38
N SER A 337 9.17 -8.86 9.58
CA SER A 337 7.97 -9.32 8.86
C SER A 337 6.87 -9.90 9.77
N ASP A 338 6.79 -9.48 11.03
CA ASP A 338 5.67 -9.85 11.90
C ASP A 338 4.37 -9.13 11.51
N SER A 339 3.22 -9.72 11.87
CA SER A 339 1.92 -9.04 11.86
C SER A 339 1.81 -8.09 13.04
N VAL A 340 1.38 -6.85 12.80
CA VAL A 340 1.13 -5.83 13.81
C VAL A 340 -0.29 -5.30 13.71
N GLU A 341 -0.85 -4.96 14.88
CA GLU A 341 -2.20 -4.41 15.00
C GLU A 341 -2.12 -2.88 15.06
N VAL A 342 -2.68 -2.23 14.03
CA VAL A 342 -2.56 -0.79 13.74
C VAL A 342 -3.92 -0.23 13.31
N LEU A 343 -4.07 1.09 13.22
CA LEU A 343 -5.23 1.71 12.58
C LEU A 343 -4.86 2.14 11.15
N ASP A 344 -5.79 2.04 10.20
CA ASP A 344 -5.58 2.64 8.88
C ASP A 344 -5.44 4.16 8.98
N ASN A 345 -4.57 4.74 8.15
CA ASN A 345 -4.09 6.12 8.23
C ASN A 345 -3.34 6.46 9.55
N GLN A 346 -2.94 5.49 10.37
CA GLN A 346 -2.02 5.73 11.49
C GLN A 346 -0.64 6.11 10.99
N HIS A 347 -0.03 7.14 11.57
CA HIS A 347 1.41 7.34 11.47
C HIS A 347 2.14 6.47 12.51
N LEU A 348 3.10 5.67 12.03
CA LEU A 348 4.04 4.90 12.86
C LEU A 348 5.42 5.56 12.79
N ASP A 349 6.15 5.55 13.90
CA ASP A 349 7.53 6.04 13.97
C ASP A 349 8.47 4.85 14.19
N LEU A 350 8.82 4.19 13.09
CA LEU A 350 9.44 2.86 13.09
C LEU A 350 10.94 2.94 13.35
N LYS A 351 11.40 2.09 14.27
CA LYS A 351 12.80 1.95 14.64
C LYS A 351 13.11 0.49 14.95
N VAL A 352 14.25 -0.01 14.47
CA VAL A 352 14.66 -1.41 14.68
C VAL A 352 15.97 -1.47 15.46
N SER A 353 16.01 -2.35 16.45
CA SER A 353 17.22 -2.79 17.13
C SER A 353 17.47 -4.27 16.82
N PHE A 354 18.73 -4.64 16.65
CA PHE A 354 19.14 -6.02 16.38
C PHE A 354 20.56 -6.29 16.91
N ASN A 355 20.90 -7.55 17.14
CA ASN A 355 22.24 -7.99 17.49
C ASN A 355 22.98 -8.55 16.26
N PHE A 356 24.27 -8.21 16.14
CA PHE A 356 25.18 -8.79 15.15
C PHE A 356 26.56 -8.97 15.80
N GLU A 357 27.12 -10.19 15.71
CA GLU A 357 28.41 -10.58 16.33
C GLU A 357 28.55 -10.18 17.82
N GLY A 358 27.43 -10.20 18.57
CA GLY A 358 27.39 -9.86 19.99
C GLY A 358 27.19 -8.37 20.30
N ALA A 359 27.32 -7.49 19.31
CA ALA A 359 27.03 -6.05 19.45
C ALA A 359 25.58 -5.74 19.07
N THR A 360 24.95 -4.83 19.81
CA THR A 360 23.60 -4.33 19.49
C THR A 360 23.70 -3.09 18.62
N PHE A 361 22.98 -3.09 17.51
CA PHE A 361 22.85 -2.00 16.55
C PHE A 361 21.42 -1.45 16.56
N THR A 362 21.24 -0.24 16.05
CA THR A 362 19.92 0.41 16.00
C THR A 362 19.81 1.35 14.80
N THR A 363 18.64 1.37 14.17
CA THR A 363 18.32 2.26 13.04
C THR A 363 17.89 3.65 13.51
N GLU A 364 17.90 4.60 12.57
CA GLU A 364 17.21 5.87 12.73
C GLU A 364 15.68 5.66 12.74
N SER A 365 14.96 6.64 13.29
CA SER A 365 13.50 6.62 13.32
C SER A 365 12.94 7.00 11.94
N THR A 366 11.97 6.22 11.46
CA THR A 366 11.42 6.33 10.10
C THR A 366 9.90 6.42 10.18
N LYS A 367 9.34 7.56 9.78
CA LYS A 367 7.89 7.78 9.82
C LYS A 367 7.21 7.18 8.60
N VAL A 368 6.20 6.35 8.83
CA VAL A 368 5.41 5.67 7.80
C VAL A 368 3.93 5.92 8.06
N LEU A 369 3.13 6.08 7.00
CA LEU A 369 1.67 6.12 7.06
C LEU A 369 1.13 4.71 6.75
N VAL A 370 0.25 4.18 7.59
CA VAL A 370 -0.45 2.91 7.32
C VAL A 370 -1.50 3.15 6.25
N ASP A 371 -1.26 2.67 5.03
CA ASP A 371 -2.18 2.80 3.90
C ASP A 371 -3.32 1.76 4.01
N PRO A 372 -4.61 2.17 3.95
CA PRO A 372 -5.75 1.26 3.98
C PRO A 372 -5.79 0.25 2.83
N ALA A 373 -5.28 0.60 1.65
CA ALA A 373 -5.40 -0.21 0.44
C ALA A 373 -4.42 -1.40 0.38
N VAL A 374 -3.40 -1.44 1.23
CA VAL A 374 -2.36 -2.48 1.25
C VAL A 374 -2.37 -3.28 2.56
N GLY A 375 -2.06 -4.57 2.48
CA GLY A 375 -1.91 -5.44 3.65
C GLY A 375 -0.56 -5.34 4.37
N GLU A 376 0.39 -4.59 3.80
CA GLU A 376 1.78 -4.53 4.26
C GLU A 376 2.22 -3.10 4.60
N ILE A 377 3.08 -2.96 5.61
CA ILE A 377 3.72 -1.71 6.01
C ILE A 377 5.18 -1.77 5.57
N TYR A 378 5.49 -1.15 4.44
CA TYR A 378 6.84 -1.11 3.88
C TYR A 378 7.68 0.02 4.51
N ALA A 379 8.95 -0.26 4.84
CA ALA A 379 9.92 0.79 5.16
C ALA A 379 11.37 0.40 4.80
N ASP A 380 12.07 1.27 4.09
CA ASP A 380 13.54 1.23 3.99
C ASP A 380 14.14 1.95 5.20
N LEU A 381 14.77 1.20 6.10
CA LEU A 381 15.36 1.74 7.31
C LEU A 381 16.80 2.20 7.07
N THR A 382 17.18 3.29 7.73
CA THR A 382 18.53 3.85 7.64
C THR A 382 19.23 3.78 8.99
N MET A 383 20.56 3.94 9.01
CA MET A 383 21.38 3.92 10.22
C MET A 383 22.27 5.16 10.24
N SER A 384 22.65 5.61 11.45
CA SER A 384 23.64 6.67 11.59
C SER A 384 24.97 6.27 10.94
N SER A 385 25.75 7.25 10.49
CA SER A 385 27.08 6.99 9.90
C SER A 385 28.04 6.31 10.89
N GLU A 386 27.84 6.48 12.20
CA GLU A 386 28.63 5.83 13.24
C GLU A 386 28.26 4.35 13.37
N GLU A 387 26.96 4.04 13.45
CA GLU A 387 26.45 2.67 13.59
C GLU A 387 26.72 1.86 12.31
N SER A 388 26.50 2.45 11.14
CA SER A 388 26.82 1.83 9.84
C SER A 388 28.30 1.45 9.73
N LYS A 389 29.19 2.32 10.25
CA LYS A 389 30.63 2.04 10.26
C LYS A 389 30.97 0.90 11.22
N LYS A 390 30.48 0.94 12.46
CA LYS A 390 30.69 -0.14 13.45
C LYS A 390 30.23 -1.50 12.90
N LEU A 391 29.09 -1.52 12.20
CA LEU A 391 28.53 -2.73 11.61
C LEU A 391 29.38 -3.25 10.44
N THR A 392 29.85 -2.37 9.56
CA THR A 392 30.78 -2.70 8.47
C THR A 392 32.10 -3.26 9.00
N ASP A 393 32.65 -2.65 10.07
CA ASP A 393 33.89 -3.11 10.69
C ASP A 393 33.71 -4.47 11.38
N ALA A 394 32.53 -4.74 11.98
CA ALA A 394 32.16 -6.04 12.54
C ALA A 394 31.99 -7.13 11.45
N GLN A 395 31.37 -6.81 10.31
CA GLN A 395 31.22 -7.72 9.17
C GLN A 395 32.60 -8.16 8.64
N LYS A 396 33.50 -7.20 8.38
CA LYS A 396 34.88 -7.51 7.95
C LYS A 396 35.65 -8.35 8.97
N ALA A 397 35.45 -8.09 10.27
CA ALA A 397 36.06 -8.87 11.34
C ALA A 397 35.53 -10.31 11.40
N LYS A 398 34.26 -10.55 11.03
CA LYS A 398 33.68 -11.88 10.87
C LYS A 398 34.27 -12.60 9.65
N GLU A 399 34.19 -11.98 8.48
CA GLU A 399 34.72 -12.51 7.21
C GLU A 399 36.21 -12.91 7.35
N SER A 400 37.02 -12.06 8.00
CA SER A 400 38.42 -12.35 8.26
C SER A 400 38.65 -13.55 9.19
N LYS A 401 37.77 -13.78 10.18
CA LYS A 401 37.88 -14.96 11.06
C LYS A 401 37.45 -16.23 10.33
N GLU A 402 36.38 -16.16 9.54
CA GLU A 402 35.89 -17.29 8.74
C GLU A 402 36.91 -17.69 7.66
N ALA A 403 37.55 -16.72 7.00
CA ALA A 403 38.65 -16.97 6.08
C ALA A 403 39.86 -17.64 6.76
N GLN A 404 40.30 -17.14 7.92
CA GLN A 404 41.39 -17.74 8.70
C GLN A 404 41.08 -19.16 9.17
N ALA A 405 39.86 -19.41 9.66
CA ALA A 405 39.41 -20.74 10.07
C ALA A 405 39.40 -21.73 8.89
N LYS A 406 38.99 -21.26 7.70
CA LYS A 406 39.02 -22.05 6.46
C LYS A 406 40.46 -22.37 6.02
N GLU A 407 41.37 -21.40 6.05
CA GLU A 407 42.80 -21.60 5.74
C GLU A 407 43.46 -22.58 6.73
N GLU A 408 43.16 -22.48 8.02
CA GLU A 408 43.65 -23.42 9.04
C GLU A 408 43.13 -24.85 8.79
N GLN A 409 41.86 -25.00 8.42
CA GLN A 409 41.25 -26.29 8.09
C GLN A 409 41.87 -26.90 6.82
N GLU A 410 41.98 -26.14 5.73
CA GLU A 410 42.65 -26.58 4.50
C GLU A 410 44.11 -26.96 4.75
N THR A 411 44.80 -26.28 5.67
CA THR A 411 46.17 -26.62 6.07
C THR A 411 46.23 -27.96 6.83
N LYS A 412 45.28 -28.22 7.74
CA LYS A 412 45.19 -29.50 8.46
C LYS A 412 44.96 -30.67 7.51
N GLU A 413 44.08 -30.48 6.51
CA GLU A 413 43.80 -31.49 5.47
C GLU A 413 45.05 -31.76 4.61
N LYS A 414 45.77 -30.73 4.17
CA LYS A 414 47.06 -30.89 3.45
C LYS A 414 48.10 -31.63 4.28
N ILE A 415 48.22 -31.32 5.58
CA ILE A 415 49.12 -32.02 6.50
C ILE A 415 48.71 -33.49 6.65
N GLN A 416 47.42 -33.79 6.78
CA GLN A 416 46.93 -35.17 6.84
C GLN A 416 47.28 -35.96 5.58
N THR A 417 47.08 -35.38 4.38
CA THR A 417 47.49 -36.00 3.11
C THR A 417 49.00 -36.23 3.07
N PHE A 418 49.81 -35.22 3.41
CA PHE A 418 51.27 -35.32 3.45
C PHE A 418 51.77 -36.43 4.38
N MET A 419 51.20 -36.54 5.59
CA MET A 419 51.55 -37.61 6.54
C MET A 419 51.10 -38.99 6.01
N ASN A 420 49.96 -39.03 5.32
CA ASN A 420 49.48 -40.10 4.43
C ASN A 420 50.59 -40.68 3.54
N ASP A 421 51.03 -39.84 2.59
CA ASP A 421 51.95 -40.23 1.53
C ASP A 421 53.36 -40.56 2.09
N TYR A 422 53.77 -39.87 3.15
CA TYR A 422 55.01 -40.17 3.88
C TYR A 422 55.01 -41.59 4.45
N ILE A 423 53.96 -42.01 5.17
CA ILE A 423 54.02 -43.31 5.86
C ILE A 423 53.96 -44.49 4.88
N GLU A 424 53.25 -44.34 3.76
CA GLU A 424 53.27 -45.32 2.68
C GLU A 424 54.66 -45.42 2.06
N SER A 425 55.30 -44.28 1.80
CA SER A 425 56.67 -44.23 1.29
C SER A 425 57.70 -44.83 2.26
N MET A 426 57.52 -44.63 3.57
CA MET A 426 58.33 -45.26 4.61
C MET A 426 58.16 -46.79 4.62
N ARG A 427 56.93 -47.30 4.57
CA ARG A 427 56.65 -48.76 4.51
C ARG A 427 57.16 -49.40 3.21
N SER A 428 57.07 -48.68 2.09
CA SER A 428 57.67 -49.11 0.82
C SER A 428 59.20 -49.13 0.92
N SER A 429 59.82 -48.13 1.57
CA SER A 429 61.27 -48.09 1.76
C SER A 429 61.77 -49.25 2.62
N ILE A 430 61.04 -49.59 3.70
CA ILE A 430 61.27 -50.81 4.49
C ILE A 430 61.20 -52.03 3.58
N THR A 431 60.09 -52.23 2.87
CA THR A 431 59.84 -53.43 2.04
C THR A 431 60.90 -53.63 0.96
N HIS A 432 61.32 -52.56 0.27
CA HIS A 432 62.29 -52.64 -0.83
C HIS A 432 63.75 -52.51 -0.39
N ARG A 433 64.02 -52.17 0.88
CA ARG A 433 65.37 -51.91 1.44
C ARG A 433 66.13 -50.77 0.72
N THR A 434 65.38 -49.81 0.16
CA THR A 434 65.87 -48.63 -0.56
C THR A 434 65.12 -47.41 -0.06
N VAL A 435 65.77 -46.26 0.16
CA VAL A 435 65.04 -45.06 0.56
C VAL A 435 64.18 -44.54 -0.60
N GLN A 436 62.92 -44.24 -0.31
CA GLN A 436 61.96 -43.62 -1.23
C GLN A 436 61.28 -42.39 -0.63
N PHE A 437 61.47 -42.17 0.69
CA PHE A 437 60.81 -41.12 1.47
C PHE A 437 61.55 -39.77 1.45
N ASP A 438 62.64 -39.63 0.70
CA ASP A 438 63.53 -38.45 0.73
C ASP A 438 62.78 -37.14 0.52
N ARG A 439 61.78 -37.16 -0.37
CA ARG A 439 60.92 -36.01 -0.70
C ARG A 439 60.10 -35.47 0.49
N TYR A 440 59.93 -36.25 1.55
CA TYR A 440 59.16 -35.88 2.74
C TYR A 440 60.04 -35.38 3.90
N PHE A 441 61.37 -35.38 3.75
CA PHE A 441 62.31 -34.99 4.81
C PHE A 441 63.18 -33.81 4.42
N ASP A 442 63.50 -32.98 5.42
CA ASP A 442 64.65 -32.11 5.32
C ASP A 442 65.89 -33.02 5.34
N THR A 443 66.55 -33.19 4.19
CA THR A 443 67.66 -34.12 4.02
C THR A 443 68.92 -33.70 4.78
N SER A 444 68.95 -32.48 5.33
CA SER A 444 69.99 -32.04 6.26
C SER A 444 69.73 -32.46 7.72
N SER A 445 68.50 -32.88 8.05
CA SER A 445 68.10 -33.23 9.41
C SER A 445 68.76 -34.51 9.94
N GLU A 446 68.94 -34.56 11.26
CA GLU A 446 69.46 -35.74 11.93
C GLU A 446 68.50 -36.94 11.80
N VAL A 447 67.18 -36.71 11.88
CA VAL A 447 66.19 -37.78 11.78
C VAL A 447 66.18 -38.46 10.41
N TYR A 448 66.34 -37.69 9.32
CA TYR A 448 66.51 -38.25 7.98
C TYR A 448 67.72 -39.21 7.93
N ARG A 449 68.88 -38.76 8.43
CA ARG A 449 70.10 -39.59 8.46
C ARG A 449 69.93 -40.87 9.29
N ILE A 450 69.19 -40.81 10.39
CA ILE A 450 68.85 -41.98 11.22
C ILE A 450 68.00 -42.97 10.44
N TYR A 451 66.95 -42.51 9.76
CA TYR A 451 66.06 -43.39 9.00
C TYR A 451 66.70 -43.95 7.73
N VAL A 452 67.50 -43.17 6.99
CA VAL A 452 68.31 -43.67 5.85
C VAL A 452 69.23 -44.82 6.31
N ASN A 453 69.96 -44.62 7.40
CA ASN A 453 70.84 -45.66 7.97
C ASN A 453 70.07 -46.87 8.54
N TYR A 454 68.81 -46.70 8.94
CA TYR A 454 67.95 -47.81 9.33
C TYR A 454 67.52 -48.67 8.13
N ILE A 455 67.15 -48.05 7.00
CA ILE A 455 66.79 -48.76 5.76
C ILE A 455 68.03 -49.38 5.09
N GLU A 456 68.97 -48.55 4.64
CA GLU A 456 70.08 -48.95 3.77
C GLU A 456 71.33 -49.40 4.55
N GLY A 457 71.54 -48.87 5.76
CA GLY A 457 72.57 -49.35 6.70
C GLY A 457 72.24 -50.69 7.39
N GLY A 458 71.38 -51.49 6.75
CA GLY A 458 71.01 -52.84 7.18
C GLY A 458 70.30 -52.90 8.54
N GLY A 459 69.65 -51.83 9.00
CA GLY A 459 68.88 -51.83 10.25
C GLY A 459 67.65 -52.74 10.18
N VAL A 460 66.83 -52.59 9.13
CA VAL A 460 65.68 -53.46 8.83
C VAL A 460 66.10 -54.93 8.71
N ALA A 461 67.21 -55.20 8.02
CA ALA A 461 67.76 -56.55 7.85
C ALA A 461 68.22 -57.17 9.17
N ARG A 462 68.94 -56.41 10.03
CA ARG A 462 69.34 -56.85 11.37
C ARG A 462 68.14 -57.12 12.29
N ALA A 463 67.04 -56.40 12.12
CA ALA A 463 65.79 -56.64 12.82
C ALA A 463 65.00 -57.86 12.28
N ASN A 464 65.45 -58.50 11.20
CA ASN A 464 64.76 -59.58 10.47
C ASN A 464 63.34 -59.21 10.02
N ILE A 465 63.03 -57.92 9.88
CA ILE A 465 61.75 -57.44 9.35
C ILE A 465 61.72 -57.75 7.85
N ASP A 466 60.58 -58.24 7.37
CA ASP A 466 60.27 -58.47 5.96
C ASP A 466 59.57 -57.24 5.37
N TYR A 467 58.38 -56.92 5.89
CA TYR A 467 57.55 -55.76 5.53
C TYR A 467 56.69 -55.28 6.72
N GLN A 468 56.04 -54.13 6.55
CA GLN A 468 55.09 -53.55 7.52
C GLN A 468 53.75 -53.23 6.85
N THR A 469 52.63 -53.46 7.54
CA THR A 469 51.27 -53.07 7.08
C THR A 469 50.59 -52.09 8.04
N THR A 470 49.83 -51.15 7.49
CA THR A 470 49.05 -50.17 8.25
C THR A 470 47.84 -50.84 8.89
N ILE A 471 47.56 -50.52 10.15
CA ILE A 471 46.29 -50.83 10.82
C ILE A 471 45.55 -49.52 11.09
N ASP A 472 46.23 -48.54 11.67
CA ASP A 472 45.76 -47.16 11.82
C ASP A 472 46.94 -46.20 11.60
N TYR A 473 46.69 -45.08 10.94
CA TYR A 473 47.62 -43.98 10.83
C TYR A 473 46.83 -42.67 10.78
N THR A 474 46.53 -42.13 11.95
CA THR A 474 45.63 -40.99 12.11
C THR A 474 46.37 -39.79 12.67
N VAL A 475 46.34 -38.67 11.96
CA VAL A 475 46.75 -37.37 12.51
C VAL A 475 45.73 -36.96 13.58
N THR A 476 46.19 -36.85 14.83
CA THR A 476 45.36 -36.59 16.01
C THR A 476 45.38 -35.14 16.49
N ASP A 477 46.41 -34.38 16.12
CA ASP A 477 46.60 -32.98 16.52
C ASP A 477 47.58 -32.30 15.56
N VAL A 478 47.30 -31.04 15.23
CA VAL A 478 48.14 -30.19 14.37
C VAL A 478 48.19 -28.83 15.03
N LYS A 479 49.38 -28.41 15.47
CA LYS A 479 49.62 -27.10 16.07
C LYS A 479 50.62 -26.32 15.23
N LYS A 480 50.32 -25.06 14.96
CA LYS A 480 51.29 -24.13 14.36
C LYS A 480 52.24 -23.62 15.44
N ASP A 481 53.54 -23.67 15.17
CA ASP A 481 54.63 -23.23 16.04
C ASP A 481 55.55 -22.29 15.25
N GLY A 482 55.26 -20.99 15.32
CA GLY A 482 55.85 -19.98 14.43
C GLY A 482 55.49 -20.27 12.96
N ASP A 483 56.52 -20.46 12.13
CA ASP A 483 56.41 -20.81 10.71
C ASP A 483 56.39 -22.34 10.46
N ASN A 484 56.43 -23.15 11.53
CA ASN A 484 56.45 -24.62 11.47
C ASN A 484 55.15 -25.22 12.03
N TYR A 485 55.03 -26.54 11.93
CA TYR A 485 53.90 -27.30 12.45
C TYR A 485 54.38 -28.47 13.30
N VAL A 486 53.76 -28.66 14.46
CA VAL A 486 53.92 -29.83 15.33
C VAL A 486 52.70 -30.72 15.15
N VAL A 487 52.92 -31.94 14.67
CA VAL A 487 51.88 -32.87 14.22
C VAL A 487 51.94 -34.15 15.03
N THR A 488 50.90 -34.44 15.80
CA THR A 488 50.82 -35.66 16.60
C THR A 488 50.04 -36.73 15.85
N VAL A 489 50.63 -37.92 15.68
CA VAL A 489 50.06 -39.04 14.94
C VAL A 489 49.91 -40.26 15.83
N HIS A 490 48.75 -40.91 15.75
CA HIS A 490 48.55 -42.27 16.22
C HIS A 490 48.90 -43.25 15.09
N ASN A 491 49.90 -44.10 15.31
CA ASN A 491 50.39 -45.05 14.31
C ASN A 491 50.31 -46.47 14.86
N GLN A 492 49.36 -47.26 14.38
CA GLN A 492 49.27 -48.69 14.64
C GLN A 492 49.61 -49.49 13.38
N PHE A 493 50.53 -50.43 13.50
CA PHE A 493 51.01 -51.22 12.38
C PHE A 493 51.38 -52.64 12.78
N ARG A 494 51.42 -53.53 11.79
CA ARG A 494 51.94 -54.88 11.94
C ARG A 494 53.30 -54.98 11.27
N GLU A 495 54.32 -55.35 12.03
CA GLU A 495 55.58 -55.86 11.51
C GLU A 495 55.44 -57.34 11.20
N VAL A 496 55.91 -57.75 10.02
CA VAL A 496 56.06 -59.15 9.63
C VAL A 496 57.56 -59.42 9.48
N TYR A 497 58.03 -60.52 10.05
CA TYR A 497 59.44 -60.91 10.05
C TYR A 497 59.70 -62.01 9.01
N LEU A 498 60.94 -62.12 8.53
CA LEU A 498 61.39 -63.10 7.51
C LEU A 498 61.16 -64.58 7.91
N ASN A 499 60.88 -64.85 9.20
CA ASN A 499 60.54 -66.17 9.72
C ASN A 499 59.02 -66.44 9.76
N GLY A 500 58.19 -65.55 9.17
CA GLY A 500 56.73 -65.66 9.12
C GLY A 500 55.99 -65.24 10.40
N LYS A 501 56.69 -64.85 11.47
CA LYS A 501 56.06 -64.27 12.67
C LYS A 501 55.65 -62.82 12.42
N SER A 502 54.72 -62.30 13.22
CA SER A 502 54.33 -60.90 13.19
C SER A 502 54.06 -60.32 14.58
N SER A 503 54.26 -59.01 14.73
CA SER A 503 53.94 -58.24 15.93
C SER A 503 53.11 -57.02 15.55
N THR A 504 52.09 -56.69 16.35
CA THR A 504 51.39 -55.41 16.24
C THR A 504 52.07 -54.41 17.19
N LEU A 505 52.41 -53.23 16.67
CA LEU A 505 52.95 -52.11 17.44
C LEU A 505 52.00 -50.93 17.35
N THR A 506 51.87 -50.19 18.45
CA THR A 506 51.18 -48.90 18.51
C THR A 506 52.19 -47.87 18.99
N LYS A 507 52.32 -46.77 18.26
CA LYS A 507 53.18 -45.63 18.58
C LYS A 507 52.38 -44.35 18.54
N LYS A 508 52.67 -43.45 19.48
CA LYS A 508 52.28 -42.05 19.39
C LYS A 508 53.54 -41.26 19.01
N GLN A 509 53.49 -40.62 17.85
CA GLN A 509 54.64 -39.95 17.25
C GLN A 509 54.34 -38.47 17.10
N VAL A 510 55.32 -37.62 17.36
CA VAL A 510 55.24 -36.18 17.14
C VAL A 510 56.23 -35.80 16.04
N PHE A 511 55.72 -35.24 14.95
CA PHE A 511 56.48 -34.80 13.79
C PHE A 511 56.59 -33.28 13.81
N ASN A 512 57.80 -32.78 13.61
CA ASN A 512 58.05 -31.36 13.38
C ASN A 512 58.20 -31.16 11.88
N LEU A 513 57.24 -30.43 11.29
CA LEU A 513 57.15 -30.13 9.87
C LEU A 513 57.49 -28.66 9.61
N ARG A 514 58.29 -28.40 8.59
CA ARG A 514 58.50 -27.05 8.05
C ARG A 514 57.81 -26.92 6.70
N GLN A 515 57.28 -25.75 6.37
CA GLN A 515 56.71 -25.49 5.05
C GLN A 515 57.81 -25.45 3.98
N ASN A 516 57.53 -26.00 2.80
CA ASN A 516 58.43 -26.03 1.65
C ASN A 516 57.60 -25.93 0.35
N GLY A 517 57.43 -24.69 -0.13
CA GLY A 517 56.49 -24.40 -1.23
C GLY A 517 55.05 -24.77 -0.83
N ASP A 518 54.38 -25.53 -1.70
CA ASP A 518 53.01 -26.02 -1.51
C ASP A 518 52.92 -27.29 -0.64
N SER A 519 54.04 -27.76 -0.08
CA SER A 519 54.12 -28.98 0.73
C SER A 519 54.96 -28.75 2.00
N PHE A 520 55.34 -29.84 2.67
CA PHE A 520 56.05 -29.84 3.95
C PHE A 520 57.32 -30.69 3.89
N LEU A 521 58.19 -30.53 4.89
CA LEU A 521 59.33 -31.41 5.13
C LEU A 521 59.42 -31.75 6.63
N ILE A 522 59.57 -33.04 6.93
CA ILE A 522 59.87 -33.55 8.28
C ILE A 522 61.33 -33.20 8.62
N TYR A 523 61.54 -32.43 9.69
CA TYR A 523 62.88 -32.12 10.21
C TYR A 523 63.13 -32.66 11.62
N GLY A 524 62.10 -33.16 12.30
CA GLY A 524 62.21 -33.83 13.58
C GLY A 524 61.09 -34.84 13.79
N VAL A 525 61.39 -35.94 14.48
CA VAL A 525 60.39 -36.93 14.94
C VAL A 525 60.76 -37.34 16.37
N SER A 526 59.77 -37.40 17.26
CA SER A 526 59.89 -38.00 18.58
C SER A 526 58.74 -38.98 18.84
N GLU A 527 58.93 -39.86 19.82
CA GLU A 527 57.89 -40.76 20.33
C GLU A 527 57.52 -40.31 21.76
N THR A 528 56.23 -40.37 22.10
CA THR A 528 55.67 -39.90 23.39
C THR A 528 54.89 -40.98 24.10
#